data_AF-A0AAJ7XD97-F1
#
_entry.id   AF-A0AAJ7XD97-F1
#
_cell.length_a   1.000
_cell.length_b   1.000
_cell.length_c   1.000
_cell.angle_alpha   90.00
_cell.angle_beta   90.00
_cell.angle_gamma   90.00
#
_symmetry.space_group_name_H-M   'P 1'
#
loop_
_entity.id
_entity.type
_entity.pdbx_description
1 polymer ?
#
loop_
_entity_poly.entity_id
_entity_poly.type
_entity_poly.pdbx_seq_one_letter_code
_entity_poly.pdbx_strand_id
1 'polypeptide(L)'
;MAASLKSSKRGNVKDPAGRQRKFVMNQAIKQSEEAFTHTADAAAVKRKVTKKAECAVNPTIVEPTSSYQLESLRRFREDPVTSRIDSILSNKLADVEYDSEVCRSLIVTLTDDILAMVKQFEFDRYKFIVSMYIGEKKKHDVLIVSQGLWDIERDGWASASFENYSVYATASVYALYVA
;
A
#
# COMPACT_ATOMS: atom_id res chain seq x y z
N MET A 1 1.99 12.48 72.20
CA MET A 1 3.07 11.81 71.43
C MET A 1 3.38 12.66 70.21
N ALA A 2 4.63 13.09 70.11
CA ALA A 2 5.29 13.88 69.05
C ALA A 2 5.36 13.11 67.71
N ALA A 3 5.75 13.63 66.53
CA ALA A 3 5.85 14.94 65.89
C ALA A 3 6.31 14.68 64.42
N SER A 4 6.08 15.67 63.55
CA SER A 4 6.92 16.06 62.39
C SER A 4 6.89 15.29 61.06
N LEU A 5 6.58 16.07 60.02
CA LEU A 5 6.94 15.87 58.61
C LEU A 5 8.45 15.69 58.39
N LYS A 6 8.83 15.11 57.24
CA LYS A 6 9.83 15.68 56.32
C LYS A 6 9.80 15.03 54.93
N SER A 7 9.92 15.89 53.93
CA SER A 7 10.18 15.59 52.52
C SER A 7 11.61 15.09 52.30
N SER A 8 11.86 14.38 51.20
CA SER A 8 13.19 14.38 50.58
C SER A 8 13.13 14.08 49.08
N LYS A 9 13.72 14.98 48.30
CA LYS A 9 13.89 14.96 46.85
C LYS A 9 15.34 14.58 46.52
N ARG A 10 15.51 13.98 45.34
CA ARG A 10 16.70 13.91 44.46
C ARG A 10 17.74 12.80 44.69
N GLY A 11 18.06 12.16 43.57
CA GLY A 11 19.38 11.59 43.28
C GLY A 11 19.35 10.60 42.12
N ASN A 12 19.63 11.06 40.90
CA ASN A 12 20.02 10.19 39.79
C ASN A 12 21.55 10.06 39.83
N VAL A 13 22.06 8.82 39.87
CA VAL A 13 23.49 8.52 39.72
C VAL A 13 23.63 7.48 38.63
N LYS A 14 24.36 7.83 37.56
CA LYS A 14 24.78 6.94 36.48
C LYS A 14 26.06 6.24 36.90
N ASP A 15 26.12 4.93 36.73
CA ASP A 15 27.38 4.18 36.76
C ASP A 15 27.97 4.05 35.34
N PRO A 16 29.29 4.26 35.16
CA PRO A 16 29.96 4.24 33.85
C PRO A 16 30.62 2.88 33.55
N ALA A 17 30.48 2.42 32.31
CA ALA A 17 31.28 1.40 31.62
C ALA A 17 31.60 0.06 32.34
N GLY A 18 30.94 -1.03 31.93
CA GLY A 18 31.22 -2.35 32.53
C GLY A 18 30.70 -3.59 31.82
N ARG A 19 31.01 -3.75 30.52
CA ARG A 19 31.15 -5.04 29.81
C ARG A 19 29.88 -5.86 29.46
N GLN A 20 29.77 -6.04 28.14
CA GLN A 20 28.86 -6.84 27.33
C GLN A 20 28.97 -8.37 27.54
N ARG A 21 27.86 -9.10 27.34
CA ARG A 21 27.88 -10.46 26.78
C ARG A 21 27.10 -10.49 25.47
N LYS A 22 27.87 -10.64 24.39
CA LYS A 22 27.45 -10.90 23.02
C LYS A 22 26.88 -12.32 22.90
N PHE A 23 25.82 -12.48 22.11
CA PHE A 23 25.60 -13.66 21.26
C PHE A 23 24.93 -13.14 19.97
N VAL A 24 25.73 -12.84 18.95
CA VAL A 24 25.92 -13.67 17.73
C VAL A 24 24.66 -13.59 16.86
N MET A 25 24.55 -12.71 15.86
CA MET A 25 25.39 -12.50 14.67
C MET A 25 25.29 -13.68 13.68
N ASN A 26 25.07 -13.52 12.37
CA ASN A 26 25.40 -12.40 11.52
C ASN A 26 24.68 -12.48 10.16
N GLN A 27 24.49 -11.30 9.58
CA GLN A 27 24.55 -11.09 8.14
C GLN A 27 25.99 -11.31 7.67
N ALA A 28 26.17 -12.16 6.69
CA ALA A 28 27.40 -12.29 5.92
C ALA A 28 27.08 -11.81 4.51
N ILE A 29 27.77 -10.77 4.04
CA ILE A 29 28.07 -10.46 2.64
C ILE A 29 28.97 -9.22 2.64
N LYS A 30 30.08 -9.31 1.88
CA LYS A 30 30.98 -8.24 1.43
C LYS A 30 31.87 -7.58 2.50
N GLN A 31 33.12 -8.03 2.56
CA GLN A 31 34.31 -7.25 2.20
C GLN A 31 35.56 -7.92 2.80
N SER A 32 36.35 -8.58 1.95
CA SER A 32 37.79 -8.68 2.15
C SER A 32 38.42 -9.05 0.80
N GLU A 33 38.68 -8.00 0.04
CA GLU A 33 39.62 -7.96 -1.07
C GLU A 33 41.03 -8.37 -0.62
N GLU A 34 41.77 -8.95 -1.55
CA GLU A 34 43.14 -8.55 -1.90
C GLU A 34 44.15 -8.36 -0.77
N ALA A 35 44.93 -9.41 -0.52
CA ALA A 35 46.38 -9.38 -0.64
C ALA A 35 46.92 -10.78 -0.31
N PHE A 36 47.61 -11.42 -1.25
CA PHE A 36 48.94 -12.03 -1.04
C PHE A 36 49.32 -12.91 -2.25
N THR A 37 50.01 -12.31 -3.22
CA THR A 37 50.78 -13.05 -4.23
C THR A 37 52.17 -13.35 -3.66
N HIS A 38 52.61 -14.62 -3.71
CA HIS A 38 53.81 -15.02 -4.46
C HIS A 38 54.13 -16.53 -4.40
N THR A 39 54.17 -17.10 -5.60
CA THR A 39 55.19 -18.02 -6.17
C THR A 39 55.19 -19.52 -5.85
N ALA A 40 55.52 -20.24 -6.93
CA ALA A 40 55.51 -21.66 -7.30
C ALA A 40 56.23 -22.66 -6.36
N ASP A 41 55.75 -23.91 -6.32
CA ASP A 41 56.39 -25.00 -7.07
C ASP A 41 55.56 -26.29 -7.14
N ALA A 42 55.94 -27.12 -8.11
CA ALA A 42 55.28 -28.27 -8.70
C ALA A 42 54.97 -29.47 -7.78
N ALA A 43 53.88 -30.19 -8.08
CA ALA A 43 53.90 -31.64 -8.33
C ALA A 43 52.51 -32.21 -8.66
N ALA A 44 52.48 -33.07 -9.67
CA ALA A 44 51.32 -33.67 -10.27
C ALA A 44 50.57 -34.67 -9.36
N VAL A 45 49.24 -34.58 -9.33
CA VAL A 45 48.37 -35.74 -9.11
C VAL A 45 47.21 -35.69 -10.10
N LYS A 46 47.29 -36.55 -11.12
CA LYS A 46 46.23 -36.79 -12.11
C LYS A 46 45.05 -37.48 -11.41
N ARG A 47 43.86 -36.90 -11.49
CA ARG A 47 42.60 -37.65 -11.42
C ARG A 47 41.75 -37.29 -12.63
N LYS A 48 41.56 -38.30 -13.48
CA LYS A 48 40.81 -38.25 -14.73
C LYS A 48 39.52 -39.04 -14.49
N VAL A 49 38.38 -38.37 -14.29
CA VAL A 49 37.06 -39.01 -14.31
C VAL A 49 36.04 -38.07 -14.99
N THR A 50 35.82 -38.39 -16.26
CA THR A 50 34.59 -38.35 -17.07
C THR A 50 33.68 -37.12 -17.04
N LYS A 51 33.62 -36.46 -18.21
CA LYS A 51 32.55 -35.57 -18.67
C LYS A 51 31.17 -36.15 -18.33
N LYS A 52 30.34 -35.42 -17.58
CA LYS A 52 28.90 -35.67 -17.50
C LYS A 52 28.19 -34.65 -18.38
N ALA A 53 27.29 -35.18 -19.20
CA ALA A 53 26.61 -34.52 -20.29
C ALA A 53 25.88 -33.24 -19.89
N GLU A 54 26.10 -32.20 -20.68
CA GLU A 54 25.23 -31.04 -20.80
C GLU A 54 23.93 -31.52 -21.47
N CYS A 55 22.82 -31.44 -20.74
CA CYS A 55 21.51 -31.85 -21.28
C CYS A 55 21.05 -30.81 -22.31
N ALA A 56 21.00 -31.21 -23.58
CA ALA A 56 20.42 -30.43 -24.65
C ALA A 56 18.93 -30.14 -24.34
N VAL A 57 18.59 -28.87 -24.13
CA VAL A 57 17.20 -28.43 -24.04
C VAL A 57 16.63 -28.44 -25.46
N ASN A 58 15.68 -29.32 -25.72
CA ASN A 58 14.97 -29.39 -26.99
C ASN A 58 14.15 -28.08 -27.13
N PRO A 59 14.24 -27.33 -28.25
CA PRO A 59 13.40 -26.15 -28.42
C PRO A 59 11.96 -26.63 -28.64
N THR A 60 11.21 -26.73 -27.55
CA THR A 60 9.76 -26.91 -27.62
C THR A 60 9.22 -25.75 -28.41
N ILE A 61 8.62 -26.04 -29.57
CA ILE A 61 7.78 -25.07 -30.29
C ILE A 61 6.70 -24.68 -29.28
N VAL A 62 6.85 -23.49 -28.70
CA VAL A 62 5.83 -22.90 -27.85
C VAL A 62 4.70 -22.58 -28.81
N GLU A 63 3.65 -23.39 -28.81
CA GLU A 63 2.40 -22.95 -29.41
C GLU A 63 2.10 -21.57 -28.81
N PRO A 64 1.81 -20.53 -29.61
CA PRO A 64 1.38 -19.27 -29.05
C PRO A 64 0.04 -19.52 -28.39
N THR A 65 0.06 -19.91 -27.11
CA THR A 65 -1.13 -20.02 -26.30
C THR A 65 -1.73 -18.63 -26.34
N SER A 66 -2.92 -18.51 -26.93
CA SER A 66 -3.64 -17.25 -26.99
C SER A 66 -3.66 -16.64 -25.59
N SER A 67 -2.89 -15.57 -25.39
CA SER A 67 -2.82 -14.84 -24.13
C SER A 67 -4.04 -13.94 -23.91
N TYR A 68 -5.00 -13.95 -24.85
CA TYR A 68 -6.27 -13.25 -24.73
C TYR A 68 -7.10 -13.90 -23.63
N GLN A 69 -7.09 -13.27 -22.46
CA GLN A 69 -8.02 -13.54 -21.37
C GLN A 69 -9.20 -12.58 -21.53
N LEU A 70 -10.43 -13.08 -21.49
CA LEU A 70 -11.64 -12.25 -21.57
C LEU A 70 -12.19 -11.85 -20.21
N GLU A 71 -11.71 -12.48 -19.13
CA GLU A 71 -12.18 -12.26 -17.77
C GLU A 71 -11.07 -11.64 -16.93
N SER A 72 -11.43 -10.75 -16.00
CA SER A 72 -10.48 -10.23 -15.01
C SER A 72 -10.12 -11.32 -14.01
N LEU A 73 -8.83 -11.53 -13.75
CA LEU A 73 -8.39 -12.40 -12.66
C LEU A 73 -8.77 -11.82 -11.29
N ARG A 74 -8.78 -10.49 -11.17
CA ARG A 74 -9.18 -9.74 -9.98
C ARG A 74 -10.32 -8.80 -10.32
N ARG A 75 -11.54 -9.29 -10.13
CA ARG A 75 -12.77 -8.51 -10.31
C ARG A 75 -12.90 -7.42 -9.26
N PHE A 76 -13.54 -6.32 -9.64
CA PHE A 76 -13.88 -5.24 -8.72
C PHE A 76 -14.74 -5.75 -7.56
N ARG A 77 -14.39 -5.33 -6.33
CA ARG A 77 -15.14 -5.64 -5.12
C ARG A 77 -15.56 -4.35 -4.43
N GLU A 78 -16.86 -4.19 -4.23
CA GLU A 78 -17.46 -2.96 -3.73
C GLU A 78 -17.16 -2.75 -2.24
N ASP A 79 -17.41 -3.76 -1.39
CA ASP A 79 -17.24 -3.68 0.07
C ASP A 79 -15.90 -3.09 0.55
N PRO A 80 -14.72 -3.59 0.11
CA PRO A 80 -13.44 -3.06 0.59
C PRO A 80 -13.21 -1.62 0.09
N VAL A 81 -13.74 -1.28 -1.08
CA VAL A 81 -13.61 0.06 -1.65
C VAL A 81 -14.50 1.04 -0.89
N THR A 82 -15.76 0.69 -0.65
CA THR A 82 -16.71 1.49 0.15
C THR A 82 -16.15 1.78 1.54
N SER A 83 -15.72 0.75 2.27
CA SER A 83 -15.15 0.90 3.62
C SER A 83 -13.92 1.82 3.64
N ARG A 84 -13.11 1.77 2.58
CA ARG A 84 -11.92 2.62 2.48
C ARG A 84 -12.27 4.05 2.12
N ILE A 85 -13.28 4.28 1.28
CA ILE A 85 -13.81 5.62 1.00
C ILE A 85 -14.38 6.24 2.29
N ASP A 86 -15.20 5.49 3.05
CA ASP A 86 -15.75 5.94 4.34
C ASP A 86 -14.65 6.38 5.31
N SER A 87 -13.57 5.60 5.38
CA SER A 87 -12.41 5.91 6.21
C SER A 87 -11.73 7.22 5.77
N ILE A 88 -11.54 7.44 4.47
CA ILE A 88 -10.91 8.66 3.95
C ILE A 88 -11.79 9.87 4.24
N LEU A 89 -13.09 9.78 3.95
CA LEU A 89 -14.04 10.86 4.19
C LEU A 89 -14.09 11.22 5.68
N SER A 90 -14.25 10.21 6.55
CA SER A 90 -14.31 10.44 8.00
C SER A 90 -13.04 11.10 8.52
N ASN A 91 -11.86 10.64 8.10
CA ASN A 91 -10.60 11.19 8.58
C ASN A 91 -10.32 12.62 8.11
N LYS A 92 -10.78 12.98 6.91
CA LYS A 92 -10.46 14.27 6.29
C LYS A 92 -11.53 15.34 6.53
N LEU A 93 -12.78 14.94 6.78
CA LEU A 93 -13.92 15.86 6.89
C LEU A 93 -14.51 15.96 8.31
N ALA A 94 -14.07 15.13 9.26
CA ALA A 94 -14.59 15.17 10.64
C ALA A 94 -14.44 16.54 11.33
N ASP A 95 -13.32 17.22 11.12
CA ASP A 95 -13.01 18.50 11.78
C ASP A 95 -13.08 19.71 10.83
N VAL A 96 -13.70 19.54 9.66
CA VAL A 96 -13.79 20.59 8.63
C VAL A 96 -15.11 21.34 8.71
N GLU A 97 -15.04 22.67 8.79
CA GLU A 97 -16.18 23.57 8.58
C GLU A 97 -16.30 23.95 7.11
N TYR A 98 -17.54 24.21 6.65
CA TYR A 98 -17.78 24.55 5.26
C TYR A 98 -17.25 25.95 4.92
N ASP A 99 -16.26 26.00 4.03
CA ASP A 99 -15.85 27.20 3.31
C ASP A 99 -15.76 26.89 1.82
N SER A 100 -16.29 27.77 0.96
CA SER A 100 -16.43 27.47 -0.47
C SER A 100 -15.09 27.34 -1.19
N GLU A 101 -14.10 28.15 -0.84
CA GLU A 101 -12.78 28.13 -1.48
C GLU A 101 -11.95 26.95 -0.98
N VAL A 102 -11.96 26.70 0.33
CA VAL A 102 -11.28 25.55 0.93
C VAL A 102 -11.89 24.25 0.40
N CYS A 103 -13.22 24.10 0.40
CA CYS A 103 -13.90 22.90 -0.07
C CYS A 103 -13.63 22.62 -1.56
N ARG A 104 -13.50 23.67 -2.39
CA ARG A 104 -13.14 23.52 -3.81
C ARG A 104 -11.74 22.93 -3.99
N SER A 105 -10.77 23.32 -3.16
CA SER A 105 -9.42 22.72 -3.21
C SER A 105 -9.39 21.32 -2.59
N LEU A 106 -10.17 21.12 -1.53
CA LEU A 106 -10.25 19.88 -0.78
C LEU A 106 -10.87 18.77 -1.64
N ILE A 107 -11.92 19.05 -2.40
CA ILE A 107 -12.60 18.04 -3.22
C ILE A 107 -11.65 17.44 -4.26
N VAL A 108 -10.81 18.25 -4.90
CA VAL A 108 -9.81 17.79 -5.88
C VAL A 108 -8.81 16.86 -5.20
N THR A 109 -8.30 17.27 -4.03
CA THR A 109 -7.36 16.47 -3.25
C THR A 109 -7.98 15.13 -2.80
N LEU A 110 -9.24 15.15 -2.36
CA LEU A 110 -9.95 13.94 -1.93
C LEU A 110 -10.24 12.99 -3.09
N THR A 111 -10.60 13.52 -4.27
CA THR A 111 -10.79 12.69 -5.45
C THR A 111 -9.50 12.01 -5.88
N ASP A 112 -8.37 12.70 -5.80
CA ASP A 112 -7.05 12.14 -6.10
C ASP A 112 -6.63 11.09 -5.06
N ASP A 113 -6.84 11.36 -3.77
CA ASP A 113 -6.59 10.41 -2.67
C ASP A 113 -7.41 9.12 -2.85
N ILE A 114 -8.70 9.25 -3.19
CA ILE A 114 -9.59 8.10 -3.44
C ILE A 114 -9.13 7.34 -4.68
N LEU A 115 -8.81 8.03 -5.78
CA LEU A 115 -8.33 7.39 -7.01
C LEU A 115 -7.01 6.64 -6.77
N ALA A 116 -6.07 7.24 -6.04
CA ALA A 116 -4.80 6.63 -5.68
C ALA A 116 -5.00 5.39 -4.80
N MET A 117 -5.92 5.47 -3.85
CA MET A 117 -6.30 4.35 -3.00
C MET A 117 -6.92 3.21 -3.81
N VAL A 118 -7.86 3.49 -4.72
CA VAL A 118 -8.52 2.45 -5.52
C VAL A 118 -7.52 1.71 -6.40
N LYS A 119 -6.52 2.42 -6.93
CA LYS A 119 -5.42 1.82 -7.69
C LYS A 119 -4.56 0.85 -6.88
N GLN A 120 -4.51 0.97 -5.55
CA GLN A 120 -3.75 0.06 -4.67
C GLN A 120 -4.39 -1.32 -4.52
N PHE A 121 -5.68 -1.48 -4.82
CA PHE A 121 -6.33 -2.80 -4.81
C PHE A 121 -5.94 -3.69 -6.00
N GLU A 122 -5.22 -3.12 -6.97
CA GLU A 122 -4.69 -3.83 -8.14
C GLU A 122 -5.76 -4.63 -8.94
N PHE A 123 -6.98 -4.11 -9.03
CA PHE A 123 -7.98 -4.70 -9.91
C PHE A 123 -7.50 -4.69 -11.35
N ASP A 124 -7.73 -5.80 -12.06
CA ASP A 124 -7.16 -6.00 -13.39
C ASP A 124 -8.11 -5.50 -14.47
N ARG A 125 -7.58 -4.72 -15.43
CA ARG A 125 -8.31 -4.21 -16.61
C ARG A 125 -9.50 -3.29 -16.31
N TYR A 126 -9.42 -2.48 -15.27
CA TYR A 126 -10.44 -1.47 -14.98
C TYR A 126 -9.94 -0.05 -15.27
N LYS A 127 -10.82 0.79 -15.81
CA LYS A 127 -10.72 2.25 -15.74
C LYS A 127 -11.60 2.73 -14.60
N PHE A 128 -11.06 3.63 -13.78
CA PHE A 128 -11.77 4.19 -12.64
C PHE A 128 -12.20 5.61 -12.92
N ILE A 129 -13.45 5.92 -12.60
CA ILE A 129 -14.00 7.27 -12.59
C ILE A 129 -14.41 7.58 -11.16
N VAL A 130 -13.90 8.66 -10.60
CA VAL A 130 -14.28 9.14 -9.26
C VAL A 130 -15.11 10.40 -9.44
N SER A 131 -16.31 10.40 -8.87
CA SER A 131 -17.18 11.57 -8.78
C SER A 131 -17.41 11.89 -7.31
N MET A 132 -17.25 13.14 -6.93
CA MET A 132 -17.43 13.57 -5.55
C MET A 132 -18.25 14.86 -5.51
N TYR A 133 -19.05 14.98 -4.46
CA TYR A 133 -19.87 16.14 -4.16
C TYR A 133 -19.59 16.55 -2.71
N ILE A 134 -19.38 17.84 -2.50
CA ILE A 134 -19.25 18.44 -1.17
C ILE A 134 -20.15 19.67 -1.11
N GLY A 135 -20.86 19.84 -0.01
CA GLY A 135 -21.75 20.98 0.15
C GLY A 135 -22.02 21.32 1.60
N GLU A 136 -22.60 22.49 1.80
CA GLU A 136 -22.96 22.98 3.13
C GLU A 136 -24.19 22.25 3.66
N LYS A 137 -24.09 21.71 4.87
CA LYS A 137 -25.21 21.10 5.58
C LYS A 137 -26.02 22.18 6.30
N LYS A 138 -27.11 22.57 5.65
CA LYS A 138 -28.13 23.50 6.19
C LYS A 138 -29.47 22.77 6.29
N LYS A 139 -30.58 23.51 6.29
CA LYS A 139 -31.95 22.97 6.25
C LYS A 139 -32.41 22.68 4.81
N HIS A 140 -31.51 22.17 3.98
CA HIS A 140 -31.76 21.83 2.58
C HIS A 140 -31.41 20.37 2.35
N ASP A 141 -32.12 19.74 1.42
CA ASP A 141 -31.93 18.34 1.06
C ASP A 141 -31.39 18.24 -0.36
N VAL A 142 -30.55 17.23 -0.60
CA VAL A 142 -29.89 17.00 -1.89
C VAL A 142 -29.98 15.53 -2.22
N LEU A 143 -30.65 15.23 -3.33
CA LEU A 143 -30.72 13.89 -3.89
C LEU A 143 -29.75 13.77 -5.07
N ILE A 144 -28.80 12.85 -4.96
CA ILE A 144 -27.82 12.55 -6.00
C ILE A 144 -28.18 11.20 -6.62
N VAL A 145 -28.43 11.19 -7.93
CA VAL A 145 -28.72 9.98 -8.70
C VAL A 145 -27.81 9.96 -9.92
N SER A 146 -27.16 8.83 -10.15
CA SER A 146 -26.43 8.54 -11.38
C SER A 146 -27.15 7.45 -12.16
N GLN A 147 -27.28 7.63 -13.47
CA GLN A 147 -27.84 6.64 -14.39
C GLN A 147 -26.82 6.37 -15.49
N GLY A 148 -26.64 5.11 -15.84
CA GLY A 148 -25.67 4.69 -16.85
C GLY A 148 -26.04 3.34 -17.44
N LEU A 149 -25.48 3.05 -18.62
CA LEU A 149 -25.54 1.75 -19.26
C LEU A 149 -24.18 1.09 -19.12
N TRP A 150 -24.14 -0.06 -18.45
CA TRP A 150 -22.93 -0.80 -18.13
C TRP A 150 -23.19 -2.30 -18.06
N ASP A 151 -22.12 -3.09 -18.07
CA ASP A 151 -22.20 -4.55 -17.96
C ASP A 151 -22.33 -4.96 -16.48
N ILE A 152 -23.49 -5.51 -16.12
CA ILE A 152 -23.81 -5.96 -14.75
C ILE A 152 -22.82 -7.04 -14.27
N GLU A 153 -22.26 -7.82 -15.20
CA GLU A 153 -21.35 -8.91 -14.88
C GLU A 153 -19.88 -8.49 -14.81
N ARG A 154 -19.51 -7.30 -15.26
CA ARG A 154 -18.09 -6.89 -15.34
C ARG A 154 -17.83 -5.56 -14.67
N ASP A 155 -18.68 -4.59 -14.92
CA ASP A 155 -18.58 -3.27 -14.32
C ASP A 155 -19.04 -3.32 -12.86
N GLY A 156 -18.66 -2.30 -12.09
CA GLY A 156 -19.07 -2.17 -10.71
C GLY A 156 -18.93 -0.75 -10.20
N TRP A 157 -19.50 -0.50 -9.02
CA TRP A 157 -19.42 0.81 -8.40
C TRP A 157 -19.42 0.71 -6.88
N ALA A 158 -18.89 1.74 -6.24
CA ALA A 158 -18.91 1.88 -4.79
C ALA A 158 -19.24 3.33 -4.47
N SER A 159 -20.10 3.55 -3.47
CA SER A 159 -20.43 4.89 -3.01
C SER A 159 -20.46 4.96 -1.49
N ALA A 160 -20.13 6.13 -0.98
CA ALA A 160 -20.03 6.41 0.43
C ALA A 160 -20.41 7.86 0.68
N SER A 161 -21.15 8.09 1.76
CA SER A 161 -21.61 9.41 2.18
C SER A 161 -21.13 9.71 3.59
N PHE A 162 -20.66 10.92 3.80
CA PHE A 162 -20.22 11.42 5.09
C PHE A 162 -20.95 12.72 5.42
N GLU A 163 -21.31 12.87 6.69
CA GLU A 163 -21.96 14.07 7.17
C GLU A 163 -21.34 14.54 8.49
N ASN A 164 -21.08 15.84 8.56
CA ASN A 164 -20.70 16.54 9.77
C ASN A 164 -21.83 17.48 10.22
N TYR A 165 -21.55 18.39 11.14
CA TYR A 165 -22.44 19.48 11.54
C TYR A 165 -22.59 20.55 10.44
N SER A 166 -21.50 20.88 9.74
CA SER A 166 -21.47 21.98 8.75
C SER A 166 -21.42 21.52 7.29
N VAL A 167 -20.95 20.30 7.01
CA VAL A 167 -20.67 19.80 5.65
C VAL A 167 -21.37 18.47 5.43
N TYR A 168 -21.84 18.23 4.20
CA TYR A 168 -22.14 16.90 3.68
C TYR A 168 -21.21 16.60 2.51
N ALA A 169 -20.83 15.32 2.36
CA ALA A 169 -20.02 14.86 1.25
C ALA A 169 -20.49 13.50 0.76
N THR A 170 -20.44 13.28 -0.55
CA THR A 170 -20.75 11.99 -1.17
C THR A 170 -19.72 11.71 -2.24
N ALA A 171 -19.10 10.53 -2.17
CA ALA A 171 -18.14 10.07 -3.17
C ALA A 171 -18.67 8.80 -3.83
N SER A 172 -18.44 8.69 -5.13
CA SER A 172 -18.81 7.53 -5.94
C SER A 172 -17.66 7.17 -6.85
N VAL A 173 -17.30 5.90 -6.85
CA VAL A 173 -16.26 5.32 -7.70
C VAL A 173 -16.94 4.35 -8.65
N TYR A 174 -16.72 4.54 -9.94
CA TYR A 174 -17.18 3.64 -11.00
C TYR A 174 -15.97 2.89 -11.55
N ALA A 175 -16.05 1.58 -11.57
CA ALA A 175 -15.07 0.68 -12.16
C ALA A 175 -15.64 0.14 -13.47
N LEU A 176 -15.06 0.60 -14.59
CA LEU A 176 -15.47 0.21 -15.93
C LEU A 176 -14.44 -0.77 -16.50
N TYR A 177 -14.90 -1.94 -16.90
CA TYR A 177 -14.09 -2.99 -17.47
C TYR A 177 -13.67 -2.62 -18.90
N VAL A 178 -12.38 -2.75 -19.17
CA VAL A 178 -11.83 -2.50 -20.51
C VAL A 178 -11.49 -3.83 -21.14
N ALA A 179 -12.29 -4.17 -22.17
CA ALA A 179 -12.09 -5.30 -23.06
C ALA A 179 -10.74 -5.22 -23.78
#